data_AF-A0A5E4WZ97-F1
#
_entry.id   AF-A0A5E4WZ97-F1
#
_cell.length_a   1.000
_cell.length_b   1.000
_cell.length_c   1.000
_cell.angle_alpha   90.00
_cell.angle_beta   90.00
_cell.angle_gamma   90.00
#
_symmetry.space_group_name_H-M   'P 1'
#
loop_
_entity.id
_entity.type
_entity.pdbx_description
1 polymer ?
#
loop_
_entity_poly.entity_id
_entity_poly.type
_entity_poly.pdbx_seq_one_letter_code
_entity_poly.pdbx_strand_id
1 'polypeptide(L)'
;MERTKREMDLMSQVADLRQKLRRAEIALADERVRACGVKVGDIVTHKGEPYRVCSVKPMGFAVWVKGNPRKKNGEFGNSVRALYGDWMLLLAASQAANKGGEA
;
A
#
# COMPACT_ATOMS: atom_id res chain seq x y z
N MET A 1 17.36 -12.81 -44.03
CA MET A 1 17.60 -14.07 -43.30
C MET A 1 16.28 -14.43 -42.64
N GLU A 2 15.71 -15.57 -43.01
CA GLU A 2 14.41 -16.01 -42.50
C GLU A 2 14.59 -16.61 -41.09
N ARG A 3 13.67 -16.32 -40.16
CA ARG A 3 13.75 -16.85 -38.79
C ARG A 3 13.42 -18.32 -38.79
N THR A 4 14.13 -19.11 -37.97
CA THR A 4 13.84 -20.55 -37.85
C THR A 4 12.57 -20.77 -37.02
N LYS A 5 11.85 -21.88 -37.26
CA LYS A 5 10.72 -22.29 -36.41
C LYS A 5 11.10 -22.33 -34.93
N ARG A 6 12.31 -22.82 -34.63
CA ARG A 6 12.84 -22.88 -33.26
C ARG A 6 13.02 -21.50 -32.62
N GLU A 7 13.50 -20.52 -33.39
CA GLU A 7 13.62 -19.14 -32.93
C GLU A 7 12.24 -18.55 -32.60
N MET A 8 11.24 -18.77 -33.47
CA MET A 8 9.86 -18.33 -33.23
C MET A 8 9.25 -18.95 -31.97
N ASP A 9 9.45 -20.26 -31.76
CA ASP A 9 8.97 -20.96 -30.57
C ASP A 9 9.60 -20.39 -29.29
N LEU A 10 10.91 -20.13 -29.30
CA LEU A 10 11.62 -19.52 -28.17
C LEU A 10 11.14 -18.09 -27.91
N MET A 11 10.90 -17.29 -28.95
CA MET A 11 10.35 -15.94 -28.79
C MET A 11 8.97 -15.96 -28.12
N SER A 12 8.10 -16.89 -28.51
CA SER A 12 6.78 -17.06 -27.87
C SER A 12 6.93 -17.47 -26.41
N GLN A 13 7.83 -18.42 -26.10
CA GLN A 13 8.09 -18.84 -24.72
C GLN A 13 8.59 -17.67 -23.86
N VAL A 14 9.49 -16.84 -24.39
CA VAL A 14 9.98 -15.65 -23.69
C VAL A 14 8.84 -14.65 -23.44
N ALA A 15 7.95 -14.44 -24.40
CA ALA A 15 6.80 -13.57 -24.23
C ALA A 15 5.86 -14.06 -23.11
N ASP A 16 5.56 -15.36 -23.11
CA ASP A 16 4.72 -15.99 -22.08
C ASP A 16 5.35 -15.89 -20.69
N LEU A 17 6.65 -16.15 -20.58
CA LEU A 17 7.37 -16.06 -19.31
C LEU A 17 7.39 -14.62 -18.77
N ARG A 18 7.58 -13.62 -19.64
CA ARG A 18 7.48 -12.20 -19.25
C ARG A 18 6.08 -11.85 -18.75
N GLN A 19 5.03 -12.37 -19.38
CA GLN A 19 3.66 -12.14 -18.92
C GLN A 19 3.42 -12.78 -17.54
N LYS A 20 3.89 -14.01 -17.34
CA LYS A 20 3.80 -14.71 -16.05
C LYS A 20 4.55 -13.96 -14.95
N LEU A 21 5.78 -13.50 -15.22
CA LEU A 21 6.55 -12.69 -14.30
C LEU A 21 5.79 -11.42 -13.88
N ARG A 22 5.28 -10.65 -14.85
CA ARG A 22 4.50 -9.45 -14.57
C ARG A 22 3.28 -9.74 -13.68
N ARG A 23 2.56 -10.84 -13.92
CA ARG A 23 1.40 -11.22 -13.09
C ARG A 23 1.82 -11.54 -11.65
N ALA A 24 2.93 -12.27 -11.47
CA ALA A 24 3.46 -12.60 -10.15
C ALA A 24 3.94 -11.34 -9.40
N GLU A 25 4.60 -10.40 -10.10
CA GLU A 25 5.01 -9.12 -9.52
C GLU A 25 3.83 -8.29 -9.03
N ILE A 26 2.74 -8.22 -9.80
CA ILE A 26 1.50 -7.54 -9.40
C ILE A 26 0.89 -8.21 -8.17
N ALA A 27 0.76 -9.55 -8.17
CA ALA A 27 0.20 -10.27 -7.03
C ALA A 27 1.04 -10.08 -5.75
N LEU A 28 2.37 -10.08 -5.87
CA LEU A 28 3.27 -9.81 -4.75
C LEU A 28 3.13 -8.36 -4.24
N ALA A 29 2.99 -7.39 -5.15
CA ALA A 29 2.74 -5.99 -4.84
C ALA A 29 1.43 -5.82 -4.06
N ASP A 30 0.35 -6.44 -4.51
CA ASP A 30 -0.97 -6.40 -3.87
C ASP A 30 -0.93 -7.05 -2.49
N GLU A 31 -0.28 -8.21 -2.37
CA GLU A 31 -0.13 -8.91 -1.09
C GLU A 31 0.64 -8.05 -0.07
N ARG A 32 1.71 -7.38 -0.51
CA ARG A 32 2.47 -6.46 0.36
C ARG A 32 1.61 -5.30 0.84
N VAL A 33 0.83 -4.68 -0.05
CA VAL A 33 -0.09 -3.60 0.33
C VAL A 33 -1.15 -4.10 1.31
N ARG A 34 -1.70 -5.30 1.09
CA ARG A 34 -2.66 -5.94 1.99
C ARG A 34 -2.05 -6.21 3.38
N ALA A 35 -0.86 -6.82 3.42
CA ALA A 35 -0.16 -7.15 4.65
C ALA A 35 0.29 -5.91 5.44
N CYS A 36 0.43 -4.76 4.77
CA CYS A 36 0.76 -3.48 5.42
C CYS A 36 -0.29 -3.04 6.45
N GLY A 37 -1.55 -3.47 6.32
CA GLY A 37 -2.58 -3.21 7.33
C GLY A 37 -3.07 -1.75 7.44
N VAL A 38 -2.65 -0.86 6.53
CA VAL A 38 -3.14 0.52 6.41
C VAL A 38 -3.72 0.79 5.03
N LYS A 39 -4.73 1.65 5.01
CA LYS A 39 -5.41 2.12 3.80
C LYS A 39 -5.31 3.63 3.67
N VAL A 40 -5.49 4.12 2.45
CA VAL A 40 -5.64 5.56 2.22
C VAL A 40 -6.86 6.08 2.98
N GLY A 41 -6.68 7.17 3.73
CA GLY A 41 -7.67 7.75 4.62
C GLY A 41 -7.46 7.43 6.10
N ASP A 42 -6.77 6.34 6.43
CA ASP A 42 -6.50 5.96 7.82
C ASP A 42 -5.66 7.04 8.53
N ILE A 43 -5.84 7.15 9.84
CA ILE A 43 -4.99 7.98 10.69
C ILE A 43 -3.94 7.09 11.34
N VAL A 44 -2.67 7.43 11.12
CA VAL A 44 -1.52 6.75 11.72
C VAL A 44 -0.72 7.73 12.54
N THR A 45 -0.05 7.26 13.58
CA THR A 45 0.91 8.07 14.33
C THR A 45 2.31 7.77 13.83
N HIS A 46 3.08 8.81 13.53
CA HIS A 46 4.49 8.71 13.16
C HIS A 46 5.28 9.76 13.94
N LYS A 47 6.31 9.33 14.69
CA LYS A 47 7.12 10.20 15.56
C LYS A 47 6.27 11.07 16.52
N GLY A 48 5.19 10.49 17.06
CA GLY A 48 4.27 11.16 17.99
C GLY A 48 3.21 12.06 17.34
N GLU A 49 3.28 12.30 16.04
CA GLU A 49 2.33 13.16 15.33
C GLU A 49 1.33 12.35 14.49
N PRO A 50 0.05 12.76 14.44
CA PRO A 50 -0.95 12.09 13.62
C PRO A 50 -0.84 12.52 12.14
N TYR A 51 -0.89 11.52 11.26
CA TYR A 51 -0.91 11.67 9.82
C TYR A 51 -2.13 10.96 9.23
N ARG A 52 -2.81 11.60 8.28
CA ARG A 52 -3.80 10.94 7.43
C ARG A 52 -3.09 10.32 6.25
N VAL A 53 -3.18 9.00 6.10
CA VAL A 53 -2.58 8.27 4.97
C VAL A 53 -3.18 8.76 3.67
N CYS A 54 -2.34 9.17 2.72
CA CYS A 54 -2.76 9.63 1.40
C CYS A 54 -2.22 8.75 0.26
N SER A 55 -1.24 7.88 0.55
CA SER A 55 -0.72 6.92 -0.44
C SER A 55 -0.11 5.71 0.25
N VAL A 56 -0.42 4.53 -0.28
CA VAL A 56 0.22 3.25 0.07
C VAL A 56 0.69 2.63 -1.24
N LYS A 57 2.00 2.41 -1.39
CA LYS A 57 2.57 1.84 -2.63
C LYS A 57 3.64 0.80 -2.31
N PRO A 58 3.66 -0.34 -3.00
CA PRO A 58 4.77 -1.29 -2.88
C PRO A 58 6.01 -0.67 -3.55
N MET A 59 7.17 -0.78 -2.88
CA MET A 59 8.46 -0.37 -3.44
C MET A 59 9.56 -1.36 -3.04
N GLY A 60 10.14 -2.02 -4.04
CA GLY A 60 11.20 -3.01 -3.82
C GLY A 60 10.73 -4.15 -2.93
N PHE A 61 11.28 -4.24 -1.72
CA PHE A 61 10.93 -5.27 -0.72
C PHE A 61 9.95 -4.77 0.36
N ALA A 62 9.55 -3.50 0.34
CA ALA A 62 8.75 -2.87 1.38
C ALA A 62 7.50 -2.17 0.83
N VAL A 63 6.67 -1.63 1.74
CA VAL A 63 5.55 -0.75 1.40
C VAL A 63 5.88 0.67 1.86
N TRP A 64 5.72 1.62 0.94
CA TRP A 64 5.89 3.02 1.20
C TRP A 64 4.53 3.64 1.52
N VAL A 65 4.40 4.09 2.76
CA VAL A 65 3.23 4.84 3.23
C VAL A 65 3.59 6.31 3.25
N LYS A 66 2.70 7.13 2.68
CA LYS A 66 2.77 8.59 2.75
C LYS A 66 1.51 9.11 3.43
N GLY A 67 1.67 10.17 4.21
CA GLY A 67 0.56 10.82 4.90
C GLY A 67 0.67 12.33 4.93
N ASN A 68 -0.46 12.96 5.22
CA ASN A 68 -0.57 14.38 5.47
C ASN A 68 -0.54 14.65 6.98
N PRO A 69 0.32 15.54 7.48
CA PRO A 69 0.33 15.87 8.91
C PRO A 69 -0.94 16.62 9.29
N ARG A 70 -1.35 16.46 10.55
CA ARG A 70 -2.40 17.27 11.15
C ARG A 70 -1.89 18.68 11.45
N LYS A 71 -2.68 19.68 11.11
CA LYS A 71 -2.44 21.10 11.42
C LYS A 71 -2.93 21.41 12.85
N LYS A 72 -2.51 22.57 13.37
CA LYS A 72 -2.96 23.08 14.68
C LYS A 72 -4.48 23.28 14.79
N ASN A 73 -5.16 23.56 13.68
CA ASN A 73 -6.63 23.70 13.63
C ASN A 73 -7.36 22.34 13.61
N GLY A 74 -6.64 21.22 13.70
CA GLY A 74 -7.20 19.87 13.72
C GLY A 74 -7.41 19.23 12.35
N GLU A 75 -7.31 19.99 11.25
CA GLU A 75 -7.44 19.47 9.89
C GLU A 75 -6.15 18.81 9.39
N PHE A 76 -6.25 17.90 8.44
CA PHE A 76 -5.07 17.38 7.73
C PHE A 76 -4.72 18.29 6.55
N GLY A 77 -3.46 18.73 6.48
CA GLY A 77 -2.99 19.59 5.40
C GLY A 77 -2.81 18.88 4.06
N ASN A 78 -2.25 19.61 3.09
CA ASN A 78 -1.95 19.06 1.75
C ASN A 78 -0.48 18.64 1.61
N SER A 79 0.37 18.94 2.60
CA SER A 79 1.77 18.53 2.58
C SER A 79 1.88 17.01 2.68
N VAL A 80 2.74 16.38 1.88
CA VAL A 80 2.90 14.93 1.83
C VAL A 80 4.25 14.56 2.46
N ARG A 81 4.24 13.62 3.41
CA ARG A 81 5.44 13.09 4.07
C ARG A 81 5.49 11.57 3.92
N ALA A 82 6.68 11.04 3.61
CA ALA A 82 6.93 9.61 3.68
C ALA A 82 7.08 9.19 5.15
N LEU A 83 6.44 8.08 5.53
CA LEU A 83 6.38 7.62 6.91
C LEU A 83 7.38 6.46 7.20
N TYR A 84 8.20 6.09 6.21
CA TYR A 84 9.35 5.14 6.27
C TYR A 84 9.19 3.82 7.06
N GLY A 85 7.98 3.40 7.40
CA GLY A 85 7.70 2.15 8.12
C GLY A 85 7.54 2.30 9.64
N ASP A 86 7.96 3.43 10.24
CA ASP A 86 7.89 3.66 11.69
C ASP A 86 6.56 4.32 12.10
N TRP A 87 5.44 3.78 11.66
CA TRP A 87 4.11 4.33 11.95
C TRP A 87 3.22 3.27 12.60
N MET A 88 2.32 3.72 13.47
CA MET A 88 1.35 2.85 14.16
C MET A 88 -0.06 3.28 13.77
N LEU A 89 -0.92 2.30 13.43
CA LEU A 89 -2.33 2.56 13.17
C LEU A 89 -2.96 3.14 14.43
N LEU A 90 -3.54 4.34 14.33
CA LEU A 90 -4.35 4.87 15.42
C LEU A 90 -5.69 4.14 15.36
N LEU A 91 -5.81 3.02 16.08
CA LEU A 91 -7.10 2.38 16.28
C LEU A 91 -7.99 3.38 17.00
N ALA A 92 -8.88 4.04 16.25
CA ALA A 92 -9.90 4.86 16.85
C ALA A 92 -10.68 3.97 17.82
N ALA A 93 -10.63 4.32 19.10
CA ALA A 93 -11.48 3.74 20.13
C ALA A 93 -12.94 4.09 19.81
N SER A 94 -13.58 3.27 18.97
CA SER A 94 -14.99 3.42 18.62
C SER A 94 -15.62 2.06 18.33
N GLN A 95 -15.53 1.14 19.31
CA GLN A 95 -16.44 -0.01 19.44
C GLN A 95 -16.83 -0.33 20.90
N ALA A 96 -16.82 0.67 21.81
CA ALA A 96 -17.30 0.51 23.19
C ALA A 96 -18.66 1.19 23.47
N ALA A 97 -19.39 1.63 22.43
CA ALA A 97 -20.68 2.31 22.57
C ALA A 97 -21.88 1.50 22.04
N ASN A 98 -21.75 0.18 21.89
CA ASN A 98 -22.87 -0.68 21.43
C ASN A 98 -23.12 -1.90 22.32
N LYS A 99 -22.94 -1.73 23.64
CA LYS A 99 -23.47 -2.64 24.67
C LYS A 99 -23.93 -1.80 25.87
N GLY A 100 -25.14 -1.27 25.79
CA GLY A 100 -25.74 -0.58 26.93
C GLY A 100 -26.92 0.28 26.52
N GLY A 101 -28.08 -0.35 26.35
CA GLY A 101 -29.36 0.36 26.30
C GLY A 101 -30.22 -0.04 25.12
N GLU A 102 -30.98 -1.12 25.28
CA GLU A 102 -32.42 -1.06 25.04
C GLU A 102 -33.11 -2.21 25.79
N ALA A 103 -34.00 -1.78 26.69
CA ALA A 103 -35.06 -2.43 27.48
C ALA A 103 -35.00 -3.94 27.77
#